data_AF-A0A928YW52-F1
#
_entry.id   AF-A0A928YW52-F1
#
_cell.length_a   1.000
_cell.length_b   1.000
_cell.length_c   1.000
_cell.angle_alpha   90.00
_cell.angle_beta   90.00
_cell.angle_gamma   90.00
#
_symmetry.space_group_name_H-M   'P 1'
#
loop_
_entity.id
_entity.type
_entity.pdbx_description
1 polymer ?
#
loop_
_entity_poly.entity_id
_entity_poly.type
_entity_poly.pdbx_seq_one_letter_code
_entity_poly.pdbx_strand_id
1 'polypeptide(L)'
;MVLFAFVCDIISYFTRNPKLAEVSWWNLVFATVSIFIAVIFGQIEAGLAEPYAAAVSALNFHTLLGWSLSGLLAALTGWRYVIRSRSKDQLPIPYLVASVVLVGLVLVQTYFGDLLVWVYGLHSIPVVEATRGGQL
;
A
#
# COMPACT_ATOMS: atom_id res chain seq x y z
N MET A 1 -2.59 7.53 0.01
CA MET A 1 -3.48 7.56 1.20
C MET A 1 -2.71 7.27 2.50
N VAL A 2 -2.00 6.13 2.63
CA VAL A 2 -1.21 5.81 3.84
C VAL A 2 -0.22 6.91 4.24
N LEU A 3 0.59 7.41 3.29
CA LEU A 3 1.58 8.48 3.57
C LEU A 3 0.91 9.76 4.09
N PHE A 4 -0.22 10.14 3.48
CA PHE A 4 -0.95 11.34 3.90
C PHE A 4 -1.58 11.14 5.29
N ALA A 5 -2.15 9.96 5.57
CA ALA A 5 -2.63 9.60 6.90
C ALA A 5 -1.53 9.73 7.95
N PHE A 6 -0.35 9.16 7.66
CA PHE A 6 0.81 9.24 8.53
C PHE A 6 1.24 10.69 8.81
N VAL A 7 1.35 11.53 7.78
CA VAL A 7 1.69 12.95 7.96
C VAL A 7 0.65 13.66 8.83
N CYS A 8 -0.64 13.41 8.61
CA CYS A 8 -1.71 13.96 9.44
C CYS A 8 -1.62 13.49 10.90
N ASP A 9 -1.32 12.22 11.17
CA ASP A 9 -1.14 11.69 12.52
C ASP A 9 0.06 12.32 13.22
N ILE A 10 1.19 12.49 12.52
CA ILE A 10 2.39 13.14 13.08
C ILE A 10 2.11 14.60 13.43
N ILE A 11 1.51 15.37 12.51
CA ILE A 11 1.17 16.76 12.78
C ILE A 11 0.15 16.83 13.91
N SER A 12 -0.89 15.99 13.89
CA SER A 12 -1.90 15.92 14.95
C SER A 12 -1.29 15.65 16.32
N TYR A 13 -0.31 14.74 16.40
CA TYR A 13 0.40 14.42 17.64
C TYR A 13 1.12 15.63 18.23
N PHE A 14 1.86 16.38 17.41
CA PHE A 14 2.60 17.56 17.88
C PHE A 14 1.71 18.78 18.13
N THR A 15 0.72 19.04 17.28
CA THR A 15 -0.15 20.23 17.38
C THR A 15 -1.38 20.00 18.26
N ARG A 16 -1.61 18.76 18.71
CA ARG A 16 -2.84 18.33 19.41
C ARG A 16 -4.13 18.72 18.67
N ASN A 17 -4.09 18.70 17.34
CA ASN A 17 -5.24 19.07 16.52
C ASN A 17 -6.07 17.82 16.21
N PRO A 18 -7.25 17.65 16.81
CA PRO A 18 -8.06 16.44 16.63
C PRO A 18 -8.60 16.32 15.20
N LYS A 19 -8.75 17.43 14.46
CA LYS A 19 -9.23 17.41 13.06
C LYS A 19 -8.26 16.65 12.16
N LEU A 20 -6.95 16.78 12.39
CA LEU A 20 -5.94 16.05 11.61
C LEU A 20 -5.93 14.55 11.93
N ALA A 21 -6.19 14.17 13.19
CA ALA A 21 -6.39 12.77 13.57
C ALA A 21 -7.62 12.16 12.88
N GLU A 22 -8.70 12.93 12.69
CA GLU A 22 -9.87 12.49 11.93
C GLU A 22 -9.57 12.31 10.44
N VAL A 23 -8.83 13.24 9.83
CA VAL A 23 -8.41 13.13 8.43
C VAL A 23 -7.53 11.91 8.21
N SER A 24 -6.58 11.66 9.13
CA SER A 24 -5.75 10.46 9.08
C SER A 24 -6.60 9.19 9.16
N TRP A 25 -7.53 9.12 10.11
CA TRP A 25 -8.40 7.96 10.29
C TRP A 25 -9.12 7.58 9.00
N TRP A 26 -9.78 8.54 8.35
CA TRP A 26 -10.48 8.26 7.09
C TRP A 26 -9.54 7.85 5.97
N ASN A 27 -8.38 8.50 5.85
CA ASN A 27 -7.38 8.11 4.85
C ASN A 27 -6.88 6.67 5.07
N LEU A 28 -6.74 6.24 6.32
CA LEU A 28 -6.29 4.89 6.65
C LEU A 28 -7.37 3.84 6.33
N VAL A 29 -8.64 4.14 6.63
CA VAL A 29 -9.79 3.30 6.25
C VAL A 29 -9.86 3.15 4.73
N PHE A 30 -9.81 4.26 3.99
CA PHE A 30 -9.81 4.22 2.52
C PHE A 30 -8.61 3.46 1.98
N ALA A 31 -7.41 3.69 2.52
CA ALA A 31 -6.22 2.94 2.13
C ALA A 31 -6.39 1.43 2.32
N THR A 32 -7.02 1.03 3.42
CA THR A 32 -7.28 -0.39 3.73
C THR A 32 -8.24 -1.01 2.72
N VAL A 33 -9.33 -0.34 2.37
CA VAL A 33 -10.26 -0.86 1.36
C VAL A 33 -9.59 -0.90 -0.02
N SER A 34 -8.90 0.18 -0.39
CA SER A 34 -8.26 0.30 -1.70
C SER A 34 -7.15 -0.73 -1.92
N ILE A 35 -6.38 -1.10 -0.90
CA ILE A 35 -5.29 -2.07 -1.10
C ILE A 35 -5.83 -3.47 -1.45
N PHE A 36 -6.95 -3.90 -0.86
CA PHE A 36 -7.56 -5.19 -1.24
C PHE A 36 -8.03 -5.17 -2.70
N ILE A 37 -8.67 -4.08 -3.12
CA ILE A 37 -9.09 -3.91 -4.52
C ILE A 37 -7.85 -3.95 -5.43
N ALA A 38 -6.82 -3.17 -5.13
CA ALA A 38 -5.60 -3.10 -5.91
C ALA A 38 -4.90 -4.47 -6.03
N VAL A 39 -4.82 -5.24 -4.94
CA VAL A 39 -4.21 -6.57 -4.96
C VAL A 39 -5.01 -7.53 -5.83
N ILE A 40 -6.35 -7.52 -5.75
CA ILE A 40 -7.20 -8.39 -6.59
C ILE A 40 -6.98 -8.10 -8.07
N PHE A 41 -7.07 -6.83 -8.49
CA PHE A 41 -6.83 -6.45 -9.89
C PHE A 41 -5.39 -6.76 -10.31
N GLY A 42 -4.41 -6.48 -9.46
CA GLY A 42 -3.01 -6.81 -9.73
C GLY A 42 -2.76 -8.31 -9.93
N GLN A 43 -3.48 -9.20 -9.24
CA GLN A 43 -3.37 -10.64 -9.48
C GLN A 43 -3.98 -11.05 -10.83
N ILE A 44 -5.10 -10.44 -11.23
CA ILE A 44 -5.71 -10.68 -12.54
C ILE A 44 -4.72 -10.24 -13.63
N GLU A 45 -4.16 -9.04 -13.52
CA GLU A 45 -3.19 -8.51 -14.49
C GLU A 45 -1.90 -9.33 -14.55
N ALA A 46 -1.36 -9.74 -13.39
CA ALA A 46 -0.18 -10.60 -13.33
C ALA A 46 -0.42 -11.96 -14.02
N GLY A 47 -1.62 -12.55 -13.83
CA GLY A 47 -2.00 -13.79 -14.51
C GLY A 47 -2.21 -13.63 -16.01
N LEU A 48 -2.46 -12.41 -16.49
CA LEU A 48 -2.54 -12.11 -17.91
C LEU A 48 -1.15 -11.82 -18.52
N ALA A 49 -0.21 -11.25 -17.77
CA ALA A 49 1.00 -10.68 -18.35
C ALA A 49 2.08 -11.69 -18.82
N GLU A 50 2.00 -12.98 -18.47
CA GLU A 50 3.02 -14.03 -18.77
C GLU A 50 4.46 -13.49 -18.58
N PRO A 51 4.89 -13.26 -17.32
CA PRO A 51 6.10 -12.51 -17.02
C PRO A 51 7.37 -13.22 -17.51
N TYR A 52 8.19 -12.51 -18.29
CA TYR A 52 9.50 -12.99 -18.72
C TYR A 52 10.52 -13.02 -17.56
N ALA A 53 11.55 -13.85 -17.70
CA ALA A 53 12.45 -14.24 -16.61
C ALA A 53 13.02 -13.08 -15.77
N ALA A 54 13.35 -11.95 -16.39
CA ALA A 54 13.91 -10.79 -15.67
C ALA A 54 12.90 -10.09 -14.75
N ALA A 55 11.59 -10.17 -15.05
CA ALA A 55 10.54 -9.50 -14.29
C ALA A 55 9.97 -10.37 -13.14
N VAL A 56 10.15 -11.69 -13.20
CA VAL A 56 9.55 -12.66 -12.26
C VAL A 56 9.90 -12.35 -10.80
N SER A 57 11.17 -12.05 -10.50
CA SER A 57 11.60 -11.78 -9.13
C SER A 57 10.90 -10.54 -8.56
N ALA A 58 10.88 -9.43 -9.32
CA ALA A 58 10.20 -8.20 -8.91
C ALA A 58 8.70 -8.43 -8.73
N LEU A 59 8.07 -9.20 -9.62
CA LEU A 59 6.64 -9.50 -9.56
C LEU A 59 6.29 -10.34 -8.32
N ASN A 60 7.11 -11.34 -8.00
CA ASN A 60 6.94 -12.18 -6.81
C ASN A 60 7.07 -11.35 -5.53
N PHE A 61 8.09 -10.48 -5.43
CA PHE A 61 8.24 -9.60 -4.28
C PHE A 61 7.10 -8.61 -4.15
N HIS A 62 6.69 -7.96 -5.24
CA HIS A 62 5.55 -7.04 -5.26
C HIS A 62 4.25 -7.73 -4.83
N THR A 63 4.02 -8.96 -5.29
CA THR A 63 2.82 -9.74 -4.95
C THR A 63 2.83 -10.15 -3.48
N LEU A 64 3.95 -10.69 -3.00
CA LEU A 64 4.10 -11.10 -1.60
C LEU A 64 3.91 -9.91 -0.65
N LEU A 65 4.57 -8.79 -0.94
CA LEU A 65 4.47 -7.58 -0.15
C LEU A 65 3.07 -6.96 -0.23
N GLY A 66 2.41 -6.98 -1.39
CA GLY A 66 1.04 -6.49 -1.55
C GLY A 66 0.04 -7.22 -0.64
N TRP A 67 0.06 -8.55 -0.63
CA TRP A 67 -0.77 -9.36 0.29
C TRP A 67 -0.41 -9.12 1.75
N SER A 68 0.88 -9.11 2.08
CA SER A 68 1.36 -8.88 3.45
C SER A 68 0.95 -7.49 3.97
N LEU A 69 1.09 -6.46 3.14
CA LEU A 69 0.68 -5.10 3.45
C LEU A 69 -0.83 -4.97 3.61
N SER A 70 -1.64 -5.74 2.89
CA SER A 70 -3.10 -5.73 3.05
C SER A 70 -3.50 -6.19 4.45
N GLY A 71 -2.91 -7.29 4.93
CA GLY A 71 -3.11 -7.78 6.30
C GLY A 71 -2.59 -6.81 7.36
N LEU A 72 -1.35 -6.31 7.18
CA LEU A 72 -0.74 -5.38 8.13
C LEU A 72 -1.53 -4.05 8.24
N LEU A 73 -1.95 -3.50 7.09
CA LEU A 73 -2.72 -2.27 7.04
C LEU A 73 -4.09 -2.47 7.70
N ALA A 74 -4.78 -3.59 7.44
CA ALA A 74 -6.03 -3.91 8.12
C ALA A 74 -5.85 -4.01 9.65
N ALA A 75 -4.78 -4.66 10.11
CA ALA A 75 -4.46 -4.76 11.53
C ALA A 75 -4.18 -3.38 12.16
N LEU A 76 -3.41 -2.52 11.50
CA LEU A 76 -3.12 -1.17 11.98
C LEU A 76 -4.36 -0.27 11.97
N THR A 77 -5.23 -0.39 10.97
CA THR A 77 -6.53 0.30 10.95
C THR A 77 -7.42 -0.16 12.10
N GLY A 78 -7.47 -1.47 12.37
CA GLY A 78 -8.17 -2.03 13.52
C GLY A 78 -7.61 -1.52 14.85
N TRP A 79 -6.28 -1.48 15.01
CA TRP A 79 -5.65 -0.90 16.20
C TRP A 79 -5.98 0.60 16.34
N ARG A 80 -5.94 1.35 15.24
CA ARG A 80 -6.32 2.77 15.22
C ARG A 80 -7.77 2.98 15.64
N TYR A 81 -8.67 2.11 15.21
CA TYR A 81 -10.08 2.10 15.62
C TYR A 81 -10.23 1.91 17.13
N VAL A 82 -9.48 0.96 17.73
CA VAL A 82 -9.51 0.72 19.18
C VAL A 82 -8.97 1.92 19.96
N ILE A 83 -7.93 2.58 19.46
CA ILE A 83 -7.42 3.83 20.07
C ILE A 83 -8.50 4.91 20.05
N ARG A 84 -9.19 5.07 18.92
CA ARG A 84 -10.28 6.02 18.72
C ARG A 84 -11.47 5.74 19.65
N SER A 85 -11.91 4.49 19.77
CA SER A 85 -13.08 4.12 20.56
C SER A 85 -12.87 4.29 22.07
N ARG A 86 -11.62 4.33 22.53
CA ARG A 86 -11.25 4.62 23.92
C ARG A 86 -11.09 6.12 24.21
N SER A 87 -11.45 6.99 23.27
CA SER A 87 -11.37 8.46 23.38
C SER A 87 -10.01 8.96 23.86
N LYS A 88 -8.92 8.39 23.35
CA LYS A 88 -7.58 8.89 23.67
C LYS A 88 -7.37 10.25 23.00
N ASP A 89 -7.03 11.27 23.81
CA ASP A 89 -6.70 12.61 23.33
C ASP A 89 -5.48 12.65 22.40
N GLN A 90 -4.62 11.63 22.48
CA GLN A 90 -3.39 11.54 21.68
C GLN A 90 -3.12 10.11 21.21
N LEU A 91 -2.42 10.03 20.09
CA LEU A 91 -1.94 8.76 19.56
C LEU A 91 -0.79 8.22 20.42
N PRO A 92 -0.84 6.94 20.80
CA PRO A 92 0.24 6.33 21.57
C PRO A 92 1.49 6.17 20.71
N ILE A 93 2.67 6.43 21.28
CA ILE A 93 3.97 6.34 20.60
C ILE A 93 4.17 4.98 19.89
N PRO A 94 3.83 3.81 20.48
CA PRO A 94 3.95 2.54 19.78
C PRO A 94 3.17 2.46 18.46
N TYR A 95 1.99 3.09 18.39
CA TYR A 95 1.23 3.16 17.14
C TYR A 95 1.96 4.01 16.10
N LEU A 96 2.51 5.17 16.50
CA LEU A 96 3.26 6.04 15.59
C LEU A 96 4.51 5.35 15.03
N VAL A 97 5.24 4.61 15.87
CA VAL A 97 6.40 3.81 15.44
C VAL A 97 5.97 2.74 14.43
N ALA A 98 4.87 2.02 14.70
CA ALA A 98 4.34 1.04 13.75
C ALA A 98 3.92 1.69 12.42
N SER A 99 3.36 2.91 12.46
CA SER A 99 3.03 3.68 11.26
C SER A 99 4.26 4.10 10.46
N VAL A 100 5.40 4.40 11.09
CA VAL A 100 6.68 4.64 10.39
C VAL A 100 7.12 3.39 9.62
N VAL A 101 7.05 2.22 10.27
CA VAL A 101 7.39 0.94 9.63
C VAL A 101 6.47 0.67 8.44
N LEU A 102 5.16 0.89 8.61
CA LEU A 102 4.17 0.75 7.54
C LEU A 102 4.50 1.66 6.35
N VAL A 103 4.86 2.93 6.58
CA VAL A 103 5.27 3.84 5.50
C VAL A 103 6.50 3.32 4.77
N GLY A 104 7.52 2.83 5.49
CA GLY A 104 8.69 2.22 4.87
C GLY A 104 8.33 1.05 3.94
N LEU A 105 7.46 0.15 4.40
CA LEU A 105 6.99 -0.98 3.60
C LEU A 105 6.17 -0.52 2.37
N VAL A 106 5.33 0.51 2.51
CA VAL A 106 4.58 1.09 1.38
C VAL A 106 5.54 1.66 0.33
N LEU A 107 6.61 2.35 0.74
CA LEU A 107 7.61 2.87 -0.20
C LEU A 107 8.33 1.74 -0.96
N VAL A 108 8.68 0.65 -0.28
CA VAL A 108 9.26 -0.54 -0.91
C VAL A 108 8.27 -1.17 -1.90
N GLN A 109 6.99 -1.28 -1.53
CA GLN A 109 5.95 -1.80 -2.41
C GLN A 109 5.78 -0.93 -3.66
N THR A 110 5.78 0.40 -3.49
CA THR A 110 5.72 1.36 -4.60
C THR A 110 6.93 1.19 -5.53
N TYR A 111 8.13 1.07 -4.99
CA TYR A 111 9.34 0.83 -5.79
C TYR A 111 9.21 -0.41 -6.69
N PHE A 112 8.78 -1.56 -6.13
CA PHE A 112 8.58 -2.75 -6.96
C PHE A 112 7.44 -2.58 -7.97
N GLY A 113 6.36 -1.89 -7.61
CA GLY A 113 5.28 -1.58 -8.55
C GLY A 113 5.77 -0.74 -9.73
N ASP A 114 6.59 0.28 -9.46
CA ASP A 114 7.17 1.13 -10.48
C ASP A 114 8.12 0.35 -11.40
N LEU A 115 8.90 -0.60 -10.89
CA LEU A 115 9.69 -1.50 -11.74
C LEU A 115 8.81 -2.31 -12.69
N LEU A 116 7.71 -2.89 -12.20
CA LEU A 116 6.82 -3.71 -13.03
C LEU A 116 6.18 -2.90 -14.16
N VAL A 117 5.79 -1.65 -13.88
CA VAL A 117 5.13 -0.78 -14.86
C VAL A 117 6.14 -0.14 -15.81
N TRP A 118 7.16 0.54 -15.29
CA TRP A 118 7.99 1.45 -16.07
C TRP A 118 9.26 0.81 -16.63
N VAL A 119 9.78 -0.23 -15.96
CA VAL A 119 10.99 -0.93 -16.44
C VAL A 119 10.59 -2.18 -17.19
N TYR A 120 9.68 -2.99 -16.63
CA TYR A 120 9.32 -4.28 -17.21
C TYR A 120 8.09 -4.23 -18.13
N GLY A 121 7.31 -3.14 -18.10
CA GLY A 121 6.20 -2.90 -19.04
C GLY A 121 4.98 -3.79 -18.83
N LEU A 122 4.84 -4.46 -17.67
CA LEU A 122 3.82 -5.49 -17.43
C LEU A 122 2.38 -4.97 -17.37
N HIS A 123 2.17 -3.64 -17.32
CA HIS A 123 0.85 -2.99 -17.43
C HIS A 123 0.61 -2.36 -18.81
N SER A 124 1.54 -2.50 -19.75
CA SER A 124 1.38 -1.94 -21.10
C SER A 124 0.91 -3.01 -22.07
N ILE A 125 -0.23 -2.76 -22.71
CA ILE A 125 -0.86 -3.68 -23.67
C ILE A 125 0.14 -4.16 -24.75
N PRO A 126 0.95 -3.28 -25.39
CA PRO A 126 1.87 -3.73 -26.44
C PRO A 126 2.95 -4.71 -25.94
N VAL A 127 3.46 -4.52 -24.73
CA VAL A 127 4.48 -5.41 -24.15
C VAL A 127 3.88 -6.75 -23.78
N VAL A 128 2.68 -6.75 -23.20
CA VAL A 128 1.96 -8.00 -22.84
C VAL A 128 1.52 -8.78 -24.08
N GLU A 129 1.12 -8.10 -25.16
CA GLU A 129 0.82 -8.76 -26.43
C GLU A 129 2.08 -9.36 -27.07
N ALA A 130 3.21 -8.65 -27.02
CA ALA A 130 4.49 -9.14 -27.52
C ALA A 130 4.99 -10.39 -26.76
N THR A 131 4.84 -10.45 -25.43
CA THR A 131 5.21 -11.64 -24.64
C THR A 131 4.32 -12.85 -24.95
N ARG A 132 3.07 -12.61 -25.40
CA ARG A 132 2.13 -13.66 -25.83
C ARG A 132 2.31 -14.10 -27.29
N GLY A 133 3.37 -13.65 -27.96
CA GLY A 133 3.67 -14.00 -29.36
C GLY A 133 3.11 -13.03 -30.40
N GLY A 134 2.66 -11.84 -29.99
CA GLY A 134 2.39 -10.73 -30.89
C GLY A 134 3.68 -10.21 -31.51
N GLN A 135 3.69 -9.96 -32.82
CA GLN A 135 4.77 -9.17 -33.43
C GLN A 135 4.56 -7.69 -33.03
N LEU A 136 5.64 -7.01 -32.65
CA LEU A 136 5.65 -5.56 -32.38
C LEU A 136 5.31 -4.76 -33.63
#